data_AF-A0A9R0WTW3-F1
#
_entry.id   AF-A0A9R0WTW3-F1
#
_cell.length_a   1.000
_cell.length_b   1.000
_cell.length_c   1.000
_cell.angle_alpha   90.00
_cell.angle_beta   90.00
_cell.angle_gamma   90.00
#
_symmetry.space_group_name_H-M   'P 1'
#
loop_
_entity.id
_entity.type
_entity.pdbx_description
1 polymer ?
#
loop_
_entity_poly.entity_id
_entity_poly.type
_entity_poly.pdbx_seq_one_letter_code
_entity_poly.pdbx_strand_id
1 'polypeptide(L)'
;MHLVRVSAVLTNGQYMLNLDCDHYINNSSALREAMCFLMDPNLGRKICYVQFPQRFDGIDTNDRYANRNTVFFDINLRGLDGIQGPVYVGTGCVFNRTALYGYEPPMKNKESGLLSKLCGGRTSKSKSTGSKKSDKHADGSVPVFNLEDIEEGIEGSGFDDEKSLLMSQMSLEKRFGQSSVFVASTLMEYGGVPQSATPESLLKEAIHVISCGYEDRSDWGREIGWIYGSVTEDILTGFKMHARGWRSIYCMPKRPAFKGSAPINLSDRLNQVLRWALGSVEILFSRHCPIWYGYGGRLKFLERFAYINTTIYPLTSIPLLIYCILPAVCLLTGKFIIPQISNIASIWFISLFISIFATGILEMRWSGVGIDEWWRNEQFWVIGGISAHLFAVFQGLLKVLAGIDTSFTVTSKASDEDNDFAELYMFKWTTLLIPPTTILIINLVGVVAGTSYAINSGYQSWGPLFGKLFFAFWVIIHLYPFLKGLMGRQNRTPTIVVVWAIRLASIFSLLWVRIDPFTTRVTGPDIQMCGINC
;
A
#
# COMPACT_ATOMS: atom_id res chain seq x y z
N MET A 1 19.54 -5.23 6.11
CA MET A 1 20.60 -4.34 6.64
C MET A 1 22.02 -4.86 6.46
N HIS A 2 22.36 -6.07 6.94
CA HIS A 2 23.75 -6.56 6.94
C HIS A 2 24.43 -6.50 5.57
N LEU A 3 23.69 -6.87 4.50
CA LEU A 3 24.17 -6.82 3.12
C LEU A 3 24.61 -5.42 2.67
N VAL A 4 23.98 -4.35 3.18
CA VAL A 4 24.31 -2.96 2.85
C VAL A 4 25.68 -2.59 3.39
N ARG A 5 25.93 -2.93 4.67
CA ARG A 5 27.18 -2.64 5.37
C ARG A 5 28.33 -3.44 4.79
N VAL A 6 28.16 -4.76 4.66
CA VAL A 6 29.23 -5.63 4.17
C VAL A 6 29.60 -5.31 2.72
N SER A 7 28.61 -5.01 1.86
CA SER A 7 28.86 -4.61 0.48
C SER A 7 29.68 -3.32 0.38
N ALA A 8 29.47 -2.37 1.30
CA ALA A 8 30.24 -1.12 1.33
C ALA A 8 31.71 -1.34 1.67
N VAL A 9 32.03 -2.37 2.46
CA VAL A 9 33.42 -2.71 2.77
C VAL A 9 34.08 -3.44 1.60
N LEU A 10 33.37 -4.40 0.99
CA LEU A 10 33.96 -5.30 0.01
C LEU A 10 34.04 -4.72 -1.41
N THR A 11 32.99 -4.05 -1.89
CA THR A 11 32.86 -3.67 -3.31
C THR A 11 32.24 -2.29 -3.54
N ASN A 12 31.77 -1.62 -2.49
CA ASN A 12 31.18 -0.27 -2.45
C ASN A 12 30.57 0.24 -3.77
N GLY A 13 29.55 -0.45 -4.27
CA GLY A 13 28.82 -0.03 -5.47
C GLY A 13 27.84 1.09 -5.17
N GLN A 14 27.84 2.17 -5.95
CA GLN A 14 26.93 3.32 -5.76
C GLN A 14 25.43 2.98 -5.79
N TYR A 15 25.08 1.92 -6.50
CA TYR A 15 23.71 1.46 -6.68
C TYR A 15 23.53 0.03 -6.18
N MET A 16 22.34 -0.27 -5.65
CA MET A 16 22.00 -1.58 -5.09
C MET A 16 20.68 -2.07 -5.65
N LEU A 17 20.67 -3.24 -6.28
CA LEU A 17 19.42 -3.92 -6.67
C LEU A 17 18.91 -4.75 -5.49
N ASN A 18 17.66 -4.53 -5.07
CA ASN A 18 16.96 -5.46 -4.19
C ASN A 18 16.07 -6.42 -5.00
N LEU A 19 16.15 -7.71 -4.67
CA LEU A 19 15.42 -8.77 -5.35
C LEU A 19 15.09 -9.90 -4.36
N ASP A 20 13.83 -10.31 -4.32
CA ASP A 20 13.37 -11.46 -3.53
C ASP A 20 13.73 -12.79 -4.20
N CYS A 21 13.85 -13.86 -3.40
CA CYS A 21 14.22 -15.20 -3.88
C CYS A 21 13.24 -15.81 -4.89
N ASP A 22 11.97 -15.39 -4.83
CA ASP A 22 10.92 -15.84 -5.75
C ASP A 22 10.82 -14.99 -7.02
N HIS A 23 11.73 -14.02 -7.20
CA HIS A 23 11.80 -13.15 -8.37
C HIS A 23 13.13 -13.33 -9.11
N TYR A 24 13.06 -13.33 -10.43
CA TYR A 24 14.22 -13.43 -11.32
C TYR A 24 14.23 -12.30 -12.36
N ILE A 25 15.43 -12.01 -12.89
CA ILE A 25 15.61 -11.04 -13.97
C ILE A 25 15.18 -11.69 -15.29
N ASN A 26 14.07 -11.23 -15.85
CA ASN A 26 13.55 -11.70 -17.13
C ASN A 26 14.11 -10.91 -18.32
N ASN A 27 14.49 -9.64 -18.14
CA ASN A 27 15.11 -8.81 -19.18
C ASN A 27 16.55 -8.45 -18.77
N SER A 28 17.55 -8.93 -19.53
CA SER A 28 18.96 -8.59 -19.30
C SER A 28 19.28 -7.09 -19.45
N SER A 29 18.37 -6.31 -20.05
CA SER A 29 18.49 -4.85 -20.15
C SER A 29 17.99 -4.09 -18.93
N ALA A 30 17.35 -4.76 -17.95
CA ALA A 30 16.72 -4.10 -16.80
C ALA A 30 17.68 -3.17 -16.03
N LEU A 31 18.91 -3.63 -15.77
CA LEU A 31 19.91 -2.81 -15.10
C LEU A 31 20.32 -1.61 -15.96
N ARG A 32 20.53 -1.81 -17.27
CA ARG A 32 20.88 -0.72 -18.20
C ARG A 32 19.78 0.35 -18.25
N GLU A 33 18.52 -0.07 -18.24
CA GLU A 33 17.36 0.83 -18.20
C GLU A 33 17.31 1.62 -16.90
N ALA A 34 17.55 0.98 -15.75
CA ALA A 34 17.62 1.68 -14.46
C ALA A 34 18.74 2.74 -14.45
N MET A 35 19.92 2.38 -14.96
CA MET A 35 21.06 3.30 -15.03
C MET A 35 20.79 4.52 -15.92
N CYS A 36 19.94 4.39 -16.95
CA CYS A 36 19.55 5.52 -17.79
C CYS A 36 18.93 6.67 -16.99
N PHE A 37 18.15 6.36 -15.94
CA PHE A 37 17.57 7.37 -15.06
C PHE A 37 18.55 7.83 -13.97
N LEU A 38 19.27 6.88 -13.36
CA LEU A 38 20.16 7.16 -12.23
C LEU A 38 21.42 7.93 -12.63
N MET A 39 21.88 7.79 -13.88
CA MET A 39 23.04 8.49 -14.43
C MET A 39 22.68 9.75 -15.23
N ASP A 40 21.40 10.11 -15.32
CA ASP A 40 21.00 11.39 -15.94
C ASP A 40 21.63 12.57 -15.14
N PRO A 41 22.44 13.44 -15.77
CA PRO A 41 23.08 14.57 -15.07
C PRO A 41 22.09 15.53 -14.40
N ASN A 42 20.87 15.64 -14.94
CA ASN A 42 19.84 16.57 -14.47
C ASN A 42 18.94 15.94 -13.40
N LEU A 43 18.54 14.68 -13.61
CA LEU A 43 17.56 14.00 -12.76
C LEU A 43 18.21 13.02 -11.76
N GLY A 44 19.26 12.32 -12.17
CA GLY A 44 19.88 11.21 -11.44
C GLY A 44 20.29 11.56 -10.01
N ARG A 45 20.83 12.77 -9.80
CA ARG A 45 21.26 13.27 -8.48
C ARG A 45 20.14 13.35 -7.43
N LYS A 46 18.87 13.38 -7.87
CA LYS A 46 17.69 13.48 -6.98
C LYS A 46 16.91 12.17 -6.88
N ILE A 47 17.33 11.15 -7.61
CA ILE A 47 16.63 9.87 -7.65
C ILE A 47 17.17 8.98 -6.52
N CYS A 48 16.26 8.54 -5.64
CA CYS A 48 16.61 7.58 -4.59
C CYS A 48 16.52 6.14 -5.05
N TYR A 49 15.56 5.82 -5.93
CA TYR A 49 15.44 4.49 -6.49
C TYR A 49 14.60 4.45 -7.77
N VAL A 50 14.80 3.42 -8.57
CA VAL A 50 13.99 3.06 -9.74
C VAL A 50 13.22 1.78 -9.44
N GLN A 51 11.90 1.87 -9.39
CA GLN A 51 10.99 0.75 -9.15
C GLN A 51 10.49 0.18 -10.47
N PHE A 52 10.53 -1.15 -10.61
CA PHE A 52 9.95 -1.85 -11.75
C PHE A 52 8.62 -2.52 -11.35
N PRO A 53 7.67 -2.72 -12.29
CA PRO A 53 6.45 -3.47 -12.04
C PRO A 53 6.77 -4.93 -11.69
N GLN A 54 6.14 -5.45 -10.64
CA GLN A 54 6.18 -6.89 -10.36
C GLN A 54 5.22 -7.61 -11.29
N ARG A 55 5.71 -8.62 -12.00
CA ARG A 55 4.89 -9.49 -12.86
C ARG A 55 5.08 -10.92 -12.40
N PHE A 56 4.02 -11.72 -12.49
CA PHE A 56 4.06 -13.10 -12.01
C PHE A 56 3.79 -14.10 -13.12
N ASP A 57 4.45 -15.26 -13.02
CA ASP A 57 4.17 -16.46 -13.80
C ASP A 57 3.23 -17.40 -13.03
N GLY A 58 2.73 -18.47 -13.67
CA GLY A 58 1.89 -19.47 -13.01
C GLY A 58 0.47 -19.01 -12.66
N ILE A 59 -0.03 -17.96 -13.32
CA ILE A 59 -1.37 -17.43 -13.09
C ILE A 59 -2.38 -18.14 -14.00
N ASP A 60 -3.50 -18.59 -13.42
CA ASP A 60 -4.65 -19.13 -14.17
C ASP A 60 -5.11 -18.18 -15.28
N THR A 61 -5.63 -18.73 -16.38
CA THR A 61 -6.09 -17.94 -17.54
C THR A 61 -7.18 -16.94 -17.17
N ASN A 62 -7.97 -17.24 -16.13
CA ASN A 62 -9.07 -16.41 -15.67
C ASN A 62 -8.72 -15.47 -14.50
N ASP A 63 -7.46 -15.49 -14.03
CA ASP A 63 -6.93 -14.77 -12.87
C ASP A 63 -7.97 -14.58 -11.75
N ARG A 64 -8.55 -15.69 -11.28
CA ARG A 64 -9.68 -15.69 -10.34
C ARG A 64 -9.38 -14.95 -9.03
N TYR A 65 -8.11 -14.89 -8.64
CA TYR A 65 -7.65 -14.28 -7.40
C TYR A 65 -6.97 -12.91 -7.60
N ALA A 66 -7.05 -12.34 -8.80
CA ALA A 66 -6.47 -11.05 -9.17
C ALA A 66 -4.99 -10.94 -8.76
N ASN A 67 -4.22 -12.01 -8.98
CA ASN A 67 -2.81 -12.08 -8.59
C ASN A 67 -1.94 -11.13 -9.43
N ARG A 68 -2.36 -10.77 -10.64
CA ARG A 68 -1.63 -9.79 -11.48
C ARG A 68 -1.60 -8.39 -10.88
N ASN A 69 -2.64 -8.02 -10.10
CA ASN A 69 -2.79 -6.71 -9.48
C ASN A 69 -2.51 -5.53 -10.46
N THR A 70 -3.03 -5.63 -11.69
CA THR A 70 -2.71 -4.69 -12.78
C THR A 70 -3.23 -3.28 -12.49
N VAL A 71 -4.34 -3.12 -11.78
CA VAL A 71 -4.84 -1.79 -11.36
C VAL A 71 -3.80 -1.05 -10.51
N PHE A 72 -3.17 -1.71 -9.55
CA PHE A 72 -2.14 -1.10 -8.73
C PHE A 72 -0.87 -0.76 -9.53
N PHE A 73 -0.34 -1.73 -10.28
CA PHE A 73 0.93 -1.56 -11.01
C PHE A 73 0.82 -0.70 -12.28
N ASP A 74 -0.29 -0.74 -13.00
CA ASP A 74 -0.42 -0.11 -14.33
C ASP A 74 -1.27 1.15 -14.32
N ILE A 75 -2.01 1.42 -13.24
CA ILE A 75 -2.80 2.65 -13.08
C ILE A 75 -2.25 3.49 -11.93
N ASN A 76 -2.27 2.96 -10.71
CA ASN A 76 -1.95 3.73 -9.51
C ASN A 76 -0.47 4.17 -9.46
N LEU A 77 0.48 3.22 -9.55
CA LEU A 77 1.91 3.55 -9.49
C LEU A 77 2.38 4.45 -10.65
N ARG A 78 1.77 4.31 -11.83
CA ARG A 78 1.99 5.24 -12.95
C ARG A 78 1.51 6.65 -12.62
N GLY A 79 0.35 6.78 -11.96
CA GLY A 79 -0.18 8.06 -11.50
C GLY A 79 0.76 8.75 -10.50
N LEU A 80 1.30 8.00 -9.54
CA LEU A 80 2.24 8.53 -8.53
C LEU A 80 3.58 8.97 -9.12
N ASP A 81 4.04 8.34 -10.20
CA ASP A 81 5.28 8.69 -10.89
C ASP A 81 5.31 10.15 -11.39
N GLY A 82 4.13 10.70 -11.71
CA GLY A 82 3.97 12.11 -12.10
C GLY A 82 4.16 13.12 -10.97
N ILE A 83 4.06 12.69 -9.70
CA ILE A 83 4.14 13.57 -8.54
C ILE A 83 5.55 13.53 -7.94
N GLN A 84 5.88 12.50 -7.17
CA GLN A 84 7.20 12.34 -6.54
C GLN A 84 7.81 10.96 -6.82
N GLY A 85 7.07 10.05 -7.43
CA GLY A 85 7.54 8.72 -7.78
C GLY A 85 6.69 7.61 -7.12
N PRO A 86 6.83 6.36 -7.56
CA PRO A 86 6.14 5.23 -6.95
C PRO A 86 6.67 4.95 -5.54
N VAL A 87 5.85 4.33 -4.71
CA VAL A 87 6.29 3.75 -3.42
C VAL A 87 7.19 2.54 -3.65
N TYR A 88 8.04 2.21 -2.67
CA TYR A 88 8.84 1.00 -2.69
C TYR A 88 7.99 -0.21 -2.29
N VAL A 89 8.03 -1.29 -3.08
CA VAL A 89 7.14 -2.47 -2.96
C VAL A 89 7.89 -3.78 -2.68
N GLY A 90 9.11 -3.70 -2.18
CA GLY A 90 9.85 -4.86 -1.66
C GLY A 90 10.81 -5.56 -2.64
N THR A 91 10.58 -5.52 -3.95
CA THR A 91 11.44 -6.22 -4.93
C THR A 91 11.53 -5.50 -6.28
N GLY A 92 12.54 -5.84 -7.09
CA GLY A 92 12.75 -5.27 -8.42
C GLY A 92 13.03 -3.77 -8.38
N CYS A 93 13.87 -3.34 -7.43
CA CYS A 93 14.13 -1.92 -7.17
C CYS A 93 15.63 -1.64 -7.11
N VAL A 94 16.10 -0.65 -7.88
CA VAL A 94 17.50 -0.22 -7.89
C VAL A 94 17.65 1.05 -7.08
N PHE A 95 18.28 0.95 -5.91
CA PHE A 95 18.49 2.05 -4.97
C PHE A 95 19.80 2.79 -5.21
N ASN A 96 19.78 4.09 -4.95
CA ASN A 96 20.97 4.90 -4.72
C ASN A 96 21.43 4.69 -3.27
N ARG A 97 22.67 4.24 -3.10
CA ARG A 97 23.26 3.92 -1.79
C ARG A 97 23.30 5.13 -0.86
N THR A 98 23.60 6.32 -1.37
CA THR A 98 23.64 7.56 -0.55
C THR A 98 22.27 7.90 0.04
N ALA A 99 21.20 7.66 -0.74
CA ALA A 99 19.83 7.84 -0.28
C ALA A 99 19.46 6.81 0.81
N LEU A 100 19.92 5.56 0.69
CA LEU A 100 19.75 4.52 1.72
C LEU A 100 20.51 4.85 3.02
N TYR A 101 21.68 5.48 2.93
CA TYR A 101 22.42 6.03 4.07
C TYR A 101 21.73 7.22 4.74
N GLY A 102 20.62 7.69 4.16
CA GLY A 102 19.80 8.76 4.69
C GLY A 102 20.40 10.13 4.53
N TYR A 103 21.32 10.31 3.59
CA TYR A 103 21.74 11.64 3.15
C TYR A 103 20.56 12.37 2.50
N GLU A 104 20.63 13.69 2.52
CA GLU A 104 19.66 14.54 1.86
C GLU A 104 19.97 14.68 0.36
N PRO A 105 18.94 14.80 -0.50
CA PRO A 105 19.16 15.12 -1.90
C PRO A 105 19.80 16.50 -2.04
N PRO A 106 20.66 16.71 -3.06
CA PRO A 106 21.27 18.01 -3.31
C PRO A 106 20.21 19.09 -3.53
N MET A 107 20.30 20.16 -2.73
CA MET A 107 19.41 21.32 -2.80
C MET A 107 19.57 22.01 -4.17
N LYS A 108 18.45 22.39 -4.79
CA LYS A 108 18.52 23.40 -5.85
C LYS A 108 18.78 24.74 -5.16
N ASN A 109 19.84 25.46 -5.57
CA ASN A 109 19.89 26.90 -5.33
C ASN A 109 18.58 27.48 -5.88
N LYS A 110 17.77 28.08 -5.00
CA LYS A 110 16.59 28.82 -5.44
C LYS A 110 17.11 29.97 -6.30
N GLU A 111 16.95 29.88 -7.61
CA GLU A 111 16.89 31.09 -8.41
C GLU A 111 15.72 31.89 -7.85
N SER A 112 16.00 33.12 -7.41
CA SER A 112 15.00 34.05 -6.92
C SER A 112 13.97 34.27 -8.03
N GLY A 113 12.84 33.60 -7.89
CA GLY A 113 11.75 33.66 -8.85
C GLY A 113 11.31 35.11 -9.06
N LEU A 114 10.95 35.41 -10.31
CA LEU A 114 10.47 36.70 -10.83
C LEU A 114 9.46 37.44 -9.93
N LEU A 115 8.75 36.71 -9.06
CA LEU A 115 7.81 37.25 -8.07
C LEU A 115 8.47 38.08 -6.95
N SER A 116 9.77 37.90 -6.66
CA SER A 116 10.49 38.79 -5.73
C SER A 116 10.93 40.10 -6.37
N LYS A 117 10.83 40.23 -7.70
CA LYS A 117 11.08 41.48 -8.44
C LYS A 117 9.82 42.31 -8.68
N LEU A 118 8.62 41.72 -8.53
CA LEU A 118 7.34 42.41 -8.77
C LEU A 118 6.72 43.04 -7.51
N CYS A 119 7.08 42.58 -6.31
CA CYS A 119 6.61 43.17 -5.07
C CYS A 119 7.69 44.12 -4.52
N GLY A 120 7.49 45.41 -4.76
CA GLY A 120 8.40 46.50 -4.42
C GLY A 120 8.93 46.45 -2.99
N GLY A 121 10.24 46.69 -2.88
CA GLY A 121 10.97 46.69 -1.63
C GLY A 121 10.47 47.74 -0.63
N ARG A 122 10.45 47.34 0.63
CA ARG A 122 10.64 48.24 1.78
C ARG A 122 11.87 47.77 2.53
N THR A 123 13.02 48.32 2.16
CA THR A 123 14.25 48.23 2.94
C THR A 123 14.19 49.21 4.10
N SER A 124 14.08 48.72 5.34
CA SER A 124 14.44 49.49 6.53
C SER A 124 15.97 49.58 6.59
N LYS A 125 16.49 50.81 6.52
CA LYS A 125 17.91 51.13 6.72
C LYS A 125 18.34 50.73 8.14
N SER A 126 19.37 49.90 8.27
CA SER A 126 20.36 50.06 9.34
C SER A 126 21.74 50.25 8.68
N LYS A 127 22.48 51.24 9.19
CA LYS A 127 23.82 51.61 8.72
C LYS A 127 24.83 50.57 9.22
N SER A 128 25.69 50.08 8.34
CA SER A 128 27.03 49.67 8.76
C SER A 128 28.06 50.09 7.70
N THR A 129 29.15 50.62 8.24
CA THR A 129 30.30 51.23 7.60
C THR A 129 31.11 50.22 6.80
N GLY A 130 31.62 50.67 5.65
CA GLY A 130 32.34 49.82 4.71
C GLY A 130 33.69 49.30 5.23
N SER A 131 34.06 48.13 4.75
CA SER A 131 35.46 47.82 4.43
C SER A 131 35.49 46.90 3.21
N LYS A 132 36.25 47.32 2.20
CA LYS A 132 36.57 46.53 1.01
C LYS A 132 37.47 45.37 1.42
N LYS A 133 37.15 44.13 1.04
CA LYS A 133 38.15 43.06 0.88
C LYS A 133 37.91 42.29 -0.43
N SER A 134 39.05 42.05 -1.05
CA SER A 134 39.32 41.58 -2.40
C SER A 134 38.96 40.12 -2.67
N ASP A 135 38.61 39.86 -3.93
CA ASP A 135 38.50 38.55 -4.56
C ASP A 135 39.65 37.59 -4.20
N LYS A 136 39.30 36.41 -3.69
CA LYS A 136 40.09 35.17 -3.86
C LYS A 136 39.14 33.99 -4.04
N HIS A 137 39.40 33.25 -5.12
CA HIS A 137 38.76 31.99 -5.50
C HIS A 137 38.62 31.02 -4.31
N ALA A 138 37.42 30.49 -4.10
CA ALA A 138 37.15 29.41 -3.15
C ALA A 138 36.75 28.15 -3.92
N ASP A 139 37.52 27.08 -3.68
CA ASP A 139 37.32 25.71 -4.12
C ASP A 139 36.19 25.06 -3.29
N GLY A 140 35.30 24.33 -3.94
CA GLY A 140 33.98 23.96 -3.43
C GLY A 140 33.90 22.60 -2.75
N SER A 141 34.65 22.37 -1.67
CA SER A 141 34.73 21.05 -1.02
C SER A 141 34.47 21.05 0.49
N VAL A 142 33.29 21.47 0.98
CA VAL A 142 32.75 21.09 2.31
C VAL A 142 31.20 21.15 2.30
N PRO A 143 30.45 20.19 2.89
CA PRO A 143 29.00 20.25 2.99
C PRO A 143 28.53 21.34 3.97
N VAL A 144 27.60 22.18 3.53
CA VAL A 144 26.95 23.21 4.36
C VAL A 144 25.91 22.53 5.26
N PHE A 145 26.19 22.47 6.57
CA PHE A 145 25.19 22.21 7.61
C PHE A 145 24.56 23.54 8.08
N ASN A 146 23.28 23.49 8.48
CA ASN A 146 22.47 24.65 8.90
C ASN A 146 23.23 25.58 9.86
N LEU A 147 23.36 26.84 9.46
CA LEU A 147 24.08 27.90 10.17
C LEU A 147 23.07 28.89 10.77
N GLU A 148 22.26 28.45 11.74
CA GLU A 148 21.33 29.34 12.45
C GLU A 148 21.54 29.39 13.98
N ASP A 149 22.49 28.62 14.55
CA ASP A 149 22.69 28.57 16.02
C ASP A 149 24.10 28.99 16.50
N ILE A 150 24.89 29.75 15.72
CA ILE A 150 26.21 30.23 16.16
C ILE A 150 26.35 31.72 15.87
N GLU A 151 25.70 32.54 16.68
CA GLU A 151 26.09 33.94 16.86
C GLU A 151 26.16 34.20 18.37
N GLU A 152 27.35 33.98 18.96
CA GLU A 152 27.94 34.82 20.02
C GLU A 152 29.23 34.18 20.58
N GLY A 153 30.32 34.96 20.54
CA GLY A 153 31.46 34.79 21.45
C GLY A 153 32.76 34.26 20.83
N ILE A 154 33.62 35.20 20.43
CA ILE A 154 34.97 35.01 19.90
C ILE A 154 35.96 34.86 21.07
N GLU A 155 36.83 33.83 21.06
CA GLU A 155 38.27 33.85 21.40
C GLU A 155 38.81 32.41 21.69
N GLY A 156 39.67 31.87 20.81
CA GLY A 156 40.41 30.62 21.07
C GLY A 156 40.70 29.74 19.85
N SER A 157 41.50 30.21 18.88
CA SER A 157 41.87 29.45 17.68
C SER A 157 42.75 28.23 18.00
N GLY A 158 42.16 27.03 18.01
CA GLY A 158 42.85 25.74 18.09
C GLY A 158 42.07 24.66 18.84
N PHE A 159 41.31 25.01 19.88
CA PHE A 159 40.61 24.02 20.73
C PHE A 159 39.18 23.75 20.28
N ASP A 160 38.52 24.73 19.66
CA ASP A 160 37.15 24.57 19.14
C ASP A 160 37.10 23.76 17.82
N ASP A 161 38.16 23.82 17.00
CA ASP A 161 38.25 23.04 15.76
C ASP A 161 38.40 21.54 16.04
N GLU A 162 39.25 21.15 17.00
CA GLU A 162 39.39 19.76 17.44
C GLU A 162 38.10 19.23 18.09
N LYS A 163 37.45 20.05 18.92
CA LYS A 163 36.15 19.71 19.50
C LYS A 163 35.07 19.55 18.42
N SER A 164 35.07 20.38 17.38
CA SER A 164 34.13 20.28 16.25
C SER A 164 34.37 19.02 15.40
N LEU A 165 35.63 18.66 15.14
CA LEU A 165 36.02 17.44 14.41
C LEU A 165 35.69 16.19 15.22
N LEU A 166 35.95 16.21 16.53
CA LEU A 166 35.57 15.13 17.45
C LEU A 166 34.04 14.99 17.54
N MET A 167 33.29 16.09 17.64
CA MET A 167 31.83 16.04 17.62
C MET A 167 31.29 15.54 16.27
N SER A 168 31.91 15.91 15.15
CA SER A 168 31.59 15.39 13.81
C SER A 168 31.85 13.88 13.72
N GLN A 169 32.99 13.41 14.19
CA GLN A 169 33.33 11.99 14.19
C GLN A 169 32.42 11.18 15.12
N MET A 170 32.16 11.66 16.34
CA MET A 170 31.20 11.03 17.27
C MET A 170 29.79 10.97 16.67
N SER A 171 29.38 11.98 15.89
CA SER A 171 28.09 11.97 15.20
C SER A 171 28.04 10.92 14.09
N LEU A 172 29.13 10.73 13.34
CA LEU A 172 29.24 9.71 12.30
C LEU A 172 29.28 8.30 12.89
N GLU A 173 29.98 8.10 14.00
CA GLU A 173 30.02 6.82 14.70
C GLU A 173 28.66 6.46 15.29
N LYS A 174 27.95 7.42 15.89
CA LYS A 174 26.56 7.23 16.33
C LYS A 174 25.64 6.93 15.15
N ARG A 175 25.88 7.53 13.99
CA ARG A 175 25.03 7.37 12.82
C ARG A 175 25.25 6.02 12.13
N PHE A 176 26.49 5.70 11.79
CA PHE A 176 26.87 4.56 10.93
C PHE A 176 27.46 3.37 11.67
N GLY A 177 27.86 3.53 12.93
CA GLY A 177 28.50 2.51 13.77
C GLY A 177 30.00 2.74 13.97
N GLN A 178 30.63 1.85 14.74
CA GLN A 178 31.99 2.01 15.26
C GLN A 178 33.11 1.72 14.23
N SER A 179 32.78 1.17 13.07
CA SER A 179 33.79 0.86 12.04
C SER A 179 34.23 2.11 11.29
N SER A 180 35.47 2.54 11.53
CA SER A 180 36.08 3.66 10.79
C SER A 180 36.25 3.37 9.30
N VAL A 181 36.51 2.10 8.94
CA VAL A 181 36.63 1.66 7.54
C VAL A 181 35.29 1.77 6.82
N PHE A 182 34.20 1.34 7.46
CA PHE A 182 32.86 1.49 6.90
C PHE A 182 32.47 2.96 6.78
N VAL A 183 32.67 3.76 7.84
CA VAL A 183 32.40 5.20 7.81
C VAL A 183 33.16 5.88 6.68
N ALA A 184 34.46 5.61 6.52
CA ALA A 184 35.26 6.15 5.43
C ALA A 184 34.71 5.75 4.05
N SER A 185 34.29 4.48 3.90
CA SER A 185 33.67 3.99 2.67
C SER A 185 32.36 4.72 2.33
N THR A 186 31.55 5.09 3.33
CA THR A 186 30.31 5.85 3.08
C THR A 186 30.54 7.29 2.61
N LEU A 187 31.71 7.87 2.89
CA LEU A 187 32.09 9.22 2.45
C LEU A 187 32.60 9.26 1.01
N MET A 188 32.85 8.11 0.38
CA MET A 188 33.30 8.02 -1.01
C MET A 188 32.12 8.15 -1.98
N GLU A 189 31.96 9.33 -2.59
CA GLU A 189 30.84 9.62 -3.51
C GLU A 189 30.80 8.69 -4.73
N TYR A 190 31.97 8.36 -5.30
CA TYR A 190 32.10 7.48 -6.46
C TYR A 190 32.16 5.99 -6.14
N GLY A 191 32.05 5.64 -4.85
CA GLY A 191 32.20 4.26 -4.38
C GLY A 191 33.63 3.73 -4.57
N GLY A 192 33.74 2.40 -4.58
CA GLY A 192 35.01 1.68 -4.64
C GLY A 192 35.68 1.47 -3.27
N VAL A 193 36.82 0.79 -3.30
CA VAL A 193 37.61 0.43 -2.11
C VAL A 193 38.96 1.14 -2.21
N PRO A 194 39.52 1.66 -1.10
CA PRO A 194 40.86 2.27 -1.11
C PRO A 194 41.92 1.33 -1.69
N GLN A 195 42.81 1.84 -2.54
CA GLN A 195 43.87 1.04 -3.19
C GLN A 195 44.84 0.38 -2.19
N SER A 196 44.94 0.92 -0.97
CA SER A 196 45.76 0.39 0.11
C SER A 196 45.12 -0.76 0.90
N ALA A 197 43.87 -1.13 0.60
CA ALA A 197 43.17 -2.18 1.35
C ALA A 197 43.60 -3.58 0.90
N THR A 198 43.95 -4.44 1.86
CA THR A 198 44.26 -5.86 1.58
C THR A 198 43.00 -6.72 1.72
N PRO A 199 42.85 -7.81 0.94
CA PRO A 199 41.68 -8.69 1.03
C PRO A 199 41.44 -9.25 2.45
N GLU A 200 42.50 -9.56 3.18
CA GLU A 200 42.44 -10.05 4.56
C GLU A 200 41.88 -8.99 5.52
N SER A 201 42.32 -7.74 5.40
CA SER A 201 41.80 -6.62 6.20
C SER A 201 40.33 -6.35 5.91
N LEU A 202 39.94 -6.40 4.63
CA LEU A 202 38.55 -6.20 4.20
C LEU A 202 37.64 -7.33 4.70
N LEU A 203 38.12 -8.58 4.69
CA LEU A 203 37.35 -9.71 5.20
C LEU A 203 37.15 -9.62 6.71
N LYS A 204 38.21 -9.28 7.46
CA LYS A 204 38.11 -9.08 8.92
C LYS A 204 37.10 -7.96 9.25
N GLU A 205 37.15 -6.88 8.49
CA GLU A 205 36.24 -5.76 8.65
C GLU A 205 34.80 -6.11 8.25
N ALA A 206 34.63 -6.85 7.16
CA ALA A 206 33.34 -7.38 6.72
C ALA A 206 32.67 -8.23 7.81
N ILE A 207 33.44 -9.06 8.53
CA ILE A 207 32.95 -9.85 9.66
C ILE A 207 32.55 -8.95 10.84
N HIS A 208 33.31 -7.88 11.10
CA HIS A 208 32.99 -6.94 12.17
C HIS A 208 31.66 -6.20 11.94
N VAL A 209 31.45 -5.66 10.72
CA VAL A 209 30.24 -4.86 10.41
C VAL A 209 28.95 -5.67 10.31
N ILE A 210 29.02 -7.00 10.26
CA ILE A 210 27.86 -7.91 10.30
C ILE A 210 27.63 -8.53 11.68
N SER A 211 28.42 -8.13 12.68
CA SER A 211 28.25 -8.62 14.04
C SER A 211 26.89 -8.21 14.64
N CYS A 212 26.36 -9.05 15.54
CA CYS A 212 25.02 -8.88 16.11
C CYS A 212 24.86 -7.56 16.89
N GLY A 213 25.89 -7.11 17.60
CA GLY A 213 25.87 -5.88 18.38
C GLY A 213 26.19 -4.61 17.61
N TYR A 214 26.42 -4.69 16.29
CA TYR A 214 26.82 -3.52 15.50
C TYR A 214 25.72 -2.44 15.47
N GLU A 215 24.46 -2.85 15.54
CA GLU A 215 23.31 -1.93 15.39
C GLU A 215 22.90 -1.25 16.70
N ASP A 216 23.25 -1.80 17.87
CA ASP A 216 22.71 -1.42 19.19
C ASP A 216 22.86 0.06 19.57
N ARG A 217 23.95 0.70 19.12
CA ARG A 217 24.28 2.10 19.43
C ARG A 217 24.25 3.01 18.21
N SER A 218 23.68 2.51 17.11
CA SER A 218 23.66 3.20 15.83
C SER A 218 22.25 3.64 15.43
N ASP A 219 22.16 4.51 14.41
CA ASP A 219 20.88 4.93 13.83
C ASP A 219 20.36 3.97 12.73
N TRP A 220 21.01 2.80 12.55
CA TRP A 220 20.55 1.75 11.64
C TRP A 220 19.15 1.27 12.02
N GLY A 221 18.27 1.18 11.03
CA GLY A 221 16.89 0.73 11.20
C GLY A 221 15.96 1.79 11.77
N ARG A 222 16.49 2.84 12.43
CA ARG A 222 15.68 3.93 13.00
C ARG A 222 15.58 5.11 12.02
N GLU A 223 16.71 5.52 11.46
CA GLU A 223 16.81 6.61 10.49
C GLU A 223 17.51 6.18 9.20
N ILE A 224 18.34 5.13 9.24
CA ILE A 224 19.21 4.72 8.12
C ILE A 224 18.89 3.31 7.66
N GLY A 225 18.98 3.09 6.34
CA GLY A 225 18.69 1.82 5.69
C GLY A 225 17.19 1.53 5.65
N TRP A 226 16.84 0.25 5.73
CA TRP A 226 15.46 -0.24 5.86
C TRP A 226 14.89 0.09 7.25
N ILE A 227 13.75 0.76 7.31
CA ILE A 227 13.23 1.25 8.58
C ILE A 227 12.50 0.14 9.34
N TYR A 228 12.91 -0.12 10.58
CA TYR A 228 12.30 -1.11 11.49
C TYR A 228 10.98 -0.59 12.09
N GLY A 229 10.15 -1.52 12.55
CA GLY A 229 8.95 -1.22 13.33
C GLY A 229 7.62 -1.43 12.61
N SER A 230 7.64 -1.97 11.40
CA SER A 230 6.45 -2.45 10.70
C SER A 230 6.76 -3.71 9.91
N VAL A 231 5.77 -4.60 9.77
CA VAL A 231 5.82 -5.76 8.86
C VAL A 231 5.91 -5.35 7.38
N THR A 232 5.55 -4.11 7.05
CA THR A 232 5.71 -3.51 5.71
C THR A 232 6.78 -2.43 5.75
N GLU A 233 8.02 -2.85 6.02
CA GLU A 233 9.17 -1.94 6.07
C GLU A 233 9.50 -1.32 4.71
N ASP A 234 9.06 -1.94 3.62
CA ASP A 234 9.23 -1.48 2.24
C ASP A 234 8.58 -0.10 2.02
N ILE A 235 7.26 0.00 2.24
CA ILE A 235 6.52 1.25 2.08
C ILE A 235 7.05 2.31 3.05
N LEU A 236 7.35 1.91 4.30
CA LEU A 236 7.86 2.81 5.33
C LEU A 236 9.23 3.40 4.95
N THR A 237 10.12 2.58 4.40
CA THR A 237 11.44 3.02 3.93
C THR A 237 11.29 3.99 2.76
N GLY A 238 10.45 3.68 1.77
CA GLY A 238 10.15 4.56 0.64
C GLY A 238 9.60 5.92 1.10
N PHE A 239 8.63 5.90 2.03
CA PHE A 239 8.03 7.08 2.63
C PHE A 239 9.07 7.97 3.32
N LYS A 240 9.96 7.38 4.13
CA LYS A 240 11.00 8.12 4.85
C LYS A 240 12.00 8.79 3.89
N MET A 241 12.34 8.13 2.78
CA MET A 241 13.20 8.71 1.73
C MET A 241 12.49 9.87 1.01
N HIS A 242 11.23 9.70 0.64
CA HIS A 242 10.42 10.77 0.02
C HIS A 242 10.20 11.96 0.96
N ALA A 243 10.01 11.71 2.26
CA ALA A 243 9.87 12.77 3.26
C ALA A 243 11.11 13.66 3.37
N ARG A 244 12.31 13.09 3.13
CA ARG A 244 13.57 13.83 3.03
C ARG A 244 13.68 14.66 1.73
N GLY A 245 12.82 14.42 0.74
CA GLY A 245 12.77 15.15 -0.53
C GLY A 245 13.33 14.39 -1.73
N TRP A 246 13.70 13.12 -1.56
CA TRP A 246 14.11 12.27 -2.68
C TRP A 246 12.93 11.98 -3.62
N ARG A 247 13.26 11.71 -4.89
CA ARG A 247 12.31 11.31 -5.93
C ARG A 247 12.54 9.85 -6.30
N SER A 248 11.50 9.07 -6.55
CA SER A 248 11.63 7.75 -7.20
C SER A 248 11.13 7.80 -8.64
N ILE A 249 11.49 6.78 -9.42
CA ILE A 249 11.05 6.64 -10.82
C ILE A 249 10.38 5.27 -11.00
N TYR A 250 9.29 5.25 -11.75
CA TYR A 250 8.63 4.01 -12.16
C TYR A 250 9.01 3.64 -13.61
N CYS A 251 9.79 2.56 -13.77
CA CYS A 251 10.26 2.11 -15.09
C CYS A 251 9.47 0.89 -15.58
N MET A 252 8.78 1.04 -16.71
CA MET A 252 7.98 -0.02 -17.31
C MET A 252 8.47 -0.39 -18.72
N PRO A 253 9.45 -1.30 -18.84
CA PRO A 253 9.89 -1.79 -20.14
C PRO A 253 8.82 -2.62 -20.85
N LYS A 254 8.94 -2.70 -22.19
CA LYS A 254 8.06 -3.53 -23.04
C LYS A 254 8.09 -5.01 -22.63
N ARG A 255 9.29 -5.53 -22.35
CA ARG A 255 9.47 -6.87 -21.75
C ARG A 255 9.54 -6.69 -20.22
N PRO A 256 8.72 -7.39 -19.43
CA PRO A 256 8.81 -7.34 -17.98
C PRO A 256 10.25 -7.54 -17.50
N ALA A 257 10.78 -6.57 -16.75
CA ALA A 257 12.16 -6.61 -16.27
C ALA A 257 12.38 -7.76 -15.28
N PHE A 258 11.46 -7.88 -14.34
CA PHE A 258 11.46 -8.88 -13.29
C PHE A 258 10.18 -9.69 -13.36
N LYS A 259 10.29 -10.97 -13.09
CA LYS A 259 9.16 -11.90 -12.97
C LYS A 259 9.31 -12.72 -11.70
N GLY A 260 8.20 -13.13 -11.09
CA GLY A 260 8.24 -14.01 -9.93
C GLY A 260 7.07 -15.00 -9.87
N SER A 261 7.05 -15.80 -8.81
CA SER A 261 6.00 -16.80 -8.60
C SER A 261 4.83 -16.22 -7.79
N ALA A 262 3.60 -16.34 -8.30
CA ALA A 262 2.39 -15.92 -7.59
C ALA A 262 1.91 -16.97 -6.58
N PRO A 263 1.19 -16.56 -5.51
CA PRO A 263 0.46 -17.50 -4.67
C PRO A 263 -0.55 -18.32 -5.48
N ILE A 264 -0.54 -19.64 -5.29
CA ILE A 264 -1.30 -20.58 -6.11
C ILE A 264 -2.76 -20.71 -5.62
N ASN A 265 -3.03 -20.57 -4.32
CA ASN A 265 -4.38 -20.70 -3.75
C ASN A 265 -4.87 -19.43 -3.04
N LEU A 266 -6.19 -19.35 -2.82
CA LEU A 266 -6.85 -18.20 -2.20
C LEU A 266 -6.35 -17.92 -0.77
N SER A 267 -6.09 -18.96 0.00
CA SER A 267 -5.75 -18.82 1.42
C SER A 267 -4.36 -18.22 1.59
N ASP A 268 -3.40 -18.63 0.78
CA ASP A 268 -2.05 -18.05 0.75
C ASP A 268 -2.10 -16.59 0.27
N ARG A 269 -2.94 -16.30 -0.73
CA ARG A 269 -3.18 -14.94 -1.20
C ARG A 269 -3.81 -14.04 -0.12
N LEU A 270 -4.81 -14.53 0.63
CA LEU A 270 -5.42 -13.80 1.73
C LEU A 270 -4.46 -13.57 2.90
N ASN A 271 -3.62 -14.55 3.24
CA ASN A 271 -2.58 -14.38 4.25
C ASN A 271 -1.53 -13.35 3.81
N GLN A 272 -1.20 -13.28 2.52
CA GLN A 272 -0.33 -12.22 1.99
C GLN A 272 -0.96 -10.83 2.17
N VAL A 273 -2.24 -10.68 1.77
CA VAL A 273 -2.97 -9.41 1.93
C VAL A 273 -3.16 -9.03 3.40
N LEU A 274 -3.35 -10.01 4.28
CA LEU A 274 -3.41 -9.81 5.74
C LEU A 274 -2.10 -9.19 6.25
N ARG A 275 -0.94 -9.68 5.82
CA ARG A 275 0.37 -9.12 6.21
C ARG A 275 0.52 -7.67 5.75
N TRP A 276 0.13 -7.37 4.51
CA TRP A 276 0.17 -6.00 3.99
C TRP A 276 -0.74 -5.04 4.76
N ALA A 277 -1.96 -5.49 5.05
CA ALA A 277 -2.93 -4.71 5.81
C ALA A 277 -2.47 -4.50 7.26
N LEU A 278 -1.89 -5.53 7.90
CA LEU A 278 -1.36 -5.43 9.25
C LEU A 278 -0.20 -4.44 9.32
N GLY A 279 0.78 -4.53 8.41
CA GLY A 279 1.88 -3.58 8.36
C GLY A 279 1.41 -2.14 8.11
N SER A 280 0.40 -1.95 7.25
CA SER A 280 -0.22 -0.64 7.01
C SER A 280 -0.88 -0.08 8.28
N VAL A 281 -1.59 -0.91 9.05
CA VAL A 281 -2.19 -0.52 10.34
C VAL A 281 -1.10 -0.20 11.38
N GLU A 282 -0.01 -0.97 11.42
CA GLU A 282 1.15 -0.65 12.28
C GLU A 282 1.74 0.71 11.93
N ILE A 283 1.94 1.02 10.63
CA ILE A 283 2.42 2.34 10.20
C ILE A 283 1.45 3.43 10.64
N LEU A 284 0.14 3.21 10.50
CA LEU A 284 -0.91 4.16 10.88
C LEU A 284 -0.83 4.58 12.35
N PHE A 285 -0.59 3.61 13.24
CA PHE A 285 -0.51 3.84 14.68
C PHE A 285 0.93 4.06 15.20
N SER A 286 1.93 4.03 14.32
CA SER A 286 3.32 4.30 14.66
C SER A 286 3.66 5.80 14.70
N ARG A 287 4.86 6.14 15.19
CA ARG A 287 5.44 7.49 15.07
C ARG A 287 5.57 7.95 13.62
N HIS A 288 5.63 7.03 12.67
CA HIS A 288 5.89 7.30 11.25
C HIS A 288 4.62 7.48 10.41
N CYS A 289 3.45 7.69 11.03
CA CYS A 289 2.21 7.90 10.28
C CYS A 289 2.26 9.14 9.37
N PRO A 290 1.93 9.03 8.08
CA PRO A 290 1.94 10.15 7.13
C PRO A 290 1.05 11.34 7.51
N ILE A 291 0.08 11.16 8.41
CA ILE A 291 -0.85 12.20 8.86
C ILE A 291 -0.17 13.26 9.73
N TRP A 292 0.83 12.89 10.54
CA TRP A 292 1.55 13.80 11.44
C TRP A 292 3.07 13.79 11.27
N TYR A 293 3.63 12.76 10.63
CA TYR A 293 5.06 12.64 10.44
C TYR A 293 5.58 13.49 9.27
N GLY A 294 6.76 14.10 9.45
CA GLY A 294 7.47 14.78 8.37
C GLY A 294 6.82 16.08 7.89
N TYR A 295 6.04 16.74 8.74
CA TYR A 295 5.65 18.15 8.54
C TYR A 295 6.89 19.02 8.77
N GLY A 296 7.23 19.86 7.79
CA GLY A 296 8.54 20.52 7.68
C GLY A 296 9.53 19.80 6.75
N GLY A 297 9.20 18.59 6.28
CA GLY A 297 9.96 17.88 5.25
C GLY A 297 9.68 18.39 3.83
N ARG A 298 10.22 17.67 2.84
CA ARG A 298 10.11 18.00 1.41
C ARG A 298 9.14 17.09 0.64
N LEU A 299 8.19 16.47 1.34
CA LEU A 299 7.14 15.64 0.75
C LEU A 299 6.06 16.49 0.09
N LYS A 300 5.73 16.22 -1.18
CA LYS A 300 4.65 16.92 -1.88
C LYS A 300 3.29 16.61 -1.24
N PHE A 301 2.36 17.57 -1.28
CA PHE A 301 1.03 17.41 -0.68
C PHE A 301 0.23 16.23 -1.26
N LEU A 302 0.19 16.10 -2.60
CA LEU A 302 -0.51 14.99 -3.25
C LEU A 302 0.17 13.64 -2.97
N GLU A 303 1.51 13.62 -2.86
CA GLU A 303 2.26 12.42 -2.47
C GLU A 303 1.91 12.01 -1.03
N ARG A 304 1.84 12.97 -0.11
CA ARG A 304 1.39 12.72 1.27
C ARG A 304 -0.02 12.13 1.29
N PHE A 305 -0.93 12.67 0.48
CA PHE A 305 -2.29 12.14 0.39
C PHE A 305 -2.29 10.68 -0.12
N ALA A 306 -1.44 10.34 -1.09
CA ALA A 306 -1.28 8.98 -1.57
C ALA A 306 -0.74 8.02 -0.49
N TYR A 307 0.25 8.45 0.30
CA TYR A 307 0.74 7.69 1.45
C TYR A 307 -0.34 7.52 2.52
N ILE A 308 -1.10 8.58 2.85
CA ILE A 308 -2.23 8.49 3.78
C ILE A 308 -3.25 7.45 3.29
N ASN A 309 -3.62 7.47 2.02
CA ASN A 309 -4.53 6.50 1.43
C ASN A 309 -3.97 5.05 1.54
N THR A 310 -2.69 4.87 1.26
CA THR A 310 -1.99 3.57 1.36
C THR A 310 -1.86 3.07 2.81
N THR A 311 -1.92 3.95 3.81
CA THR A 311 -1.86 3.57 5.22
C THR A 311 -3.26 3.32 5.82
N ILE A 312 -4.27 4.10 5.41
CA ILE A 312 -5.63 4.05 5.97
C ILE A 312 -6.52 2.98 5.30
N TYR A 313 -6.19 2.51 4.09
CA TYR A 313 -7.10 1.62 3.33
C TYR A 313 -7.65 0.42 4.12
N PRO A 314 -6.95 -0.25 5.06
CA PRO A 314 -7.52 -1.37 5.79
C PRO A 314 -8.73 -0.98 6.64
N LEU A 315 -8.79 0.26 7.15
CA LEU A 315 -9.91 0.75 7.96
C LEU A 315 -11.22 0.83 7.17
N THR A 316 -11.15 0.91 5.84
CA THR A 316 -12.34 0.88 4.97
C THR A 316 -13.09 -0.46 5.04
N SER A 317 -12.46 -1.51 5.58
CA SER A 317 -13.11 -2.81 5.84
C SER A 317 -14.31 -2.73 6.78
N ILE A 318 -14.27 -1.86 7.79
CA ILE A 318 -15.36 -1.73 8.78
C ILE A 318 -16.64 -1.20 8.11
N PRO A 319 -16.65 -0.03 7.44
CA PRO A 319 -17.85 0.43 6.74
C PRO A 319 -18.25 -0.50 5.60
N LEU A 320 -17.29 -1.13 4.91
CA LEU A 320 -17.58 -2.11 3.85
C LEU A 320 -18.30 -3.35 4.40
N LEU A 321 -17.90 -3.86 5.56
CA LEU A 321 -18.57 -4.98 6.23
C LEU A 321 -20.04 -4.64 6.51
N ILE A 322 -20.29 -3.46 7.09
CA ILE A 322 -21.64 -2.97 7.38
C ILE A 322 -22.43 -2.85 6.08
N TYR A 323 -21.84 -2.26 5.04
CA TYR A 323 -22.45 -2.08 3.73
C TYR A 323 -22.86 -3.41 3.08
N CYS A 324 -22.04 -4.45 3.21
CA CYS A 324 -22.34 -5.79 2.66
C CYS A 324 -23.40 -6.57 3.45
N ILE A 325 -23.60 -6.28 4.74
CA ILE A 325 -24.63 -6.90 5.59
C ILE A 325 -25.98 -6.20 5.44
N LEU A 326 -25.96 -4.89 5.16
CA LEU A 326 -27.13 -4.02 5.12
C LEU A 326 -28.28 -4.52 4.22
N PRO A 327 -28.03 -5.01 2.97
CA PRO A 327 -29.09 -5.48 2.10
C PRO A 327 -29.81 -6.69 2.67
N ALA A 328 -29.09 -7.61 3.31
CA ALA A 328 -29.66 -8.78 3.96
C ALA A 328 -30.59 -8.37 5.12
N VAL A 329 -30.17 -7.42 5.94
CA VAL A 329 -31.01 -6.89 7.04
C VAL A 329 -32.27 -6.22 6.48
N CYS A 330 -32.16 -5.43 5.41
CA CYS A 330 -33.32 -4.80 4.76
C CYS A 330 -34.32 -5.80 4.17
N LEU A 331 -33.82 -6.91 3.64
CA LEU A 331 -34.64 -7.99 3.09
C LEU A 331 -35.34 -8.78 4.19
N LEU A 332 -34.64 -9.10 5.29
CA LEU A 332 -35.18 -9.89 6.39
C LEU A 332 -36.13 -9.11 7.30
N THR A 333 -35.84 -7.85 7.59
CA THR A 333 -36.66 -7.02 8.50
C THR A 333 -37.82 -6.31 7.79
N GLY A 334 -37.87 -6.34 6.47
CA GLY A 334 -38.85 -5.58 5.69
C GLY A 334 -38.62 -4.06 5.67
N LYS A 335 -37.74 -3.52 6.51
CA LYS A 335 -37.44 -2.08 6.56
C LYS A 335 -36.52 -1.67 5.41
N PHE A 336 -36.89 -0.61 4.68
CA PHE A 336 -36.04 -0.03 3.65
C PHE A 336 -35.36 1.23 4.23
N ILE A 337 -34.05 1.34 4.05
CA ILE A 337 -33.24 2.40 4.68
C ILE A 337 -33.38 3.71 3.93
N ILE A 338 -33.56 3.64 2.60
CA ILE A 338 -33.75 4.83 1.78
C ILE A 338 -35.26 5.09 1.71
N PRO A 339 -35.76 6.30 2.04
CA PRO A 339 -37.16 6.65 1.82
C PRO A 339 -37.51 6.59 0.33
N GLN A 340 -38.79 6.71 -0.02
CA GLN A 340 -39.17 6.82 -1.43
C GLN A 340 -38.39 7.97 -2.10
N ILE A 341 -37.62 7.62 -3.13
CA ILE A 341 -36.69 8.54 -3.79
C ILE A 341 -37.53 9.53 -4.61
N SER A 342 -37.39 10.83 -4.35
CA SER A 342 -38.04 11.86 -5.15
C SER A 342 -37.49 11.87 -6.60
N ASN A 343 -38.20 12.50 -7.53
CA ASN A 343 -37.73 12.64 -8.91
C ASN A 343 -36.33 13.30 -8.97
N ILE A 344 -36.10 14.30 -8.13
CA ILE A 344 -34.82 15.01 -8.04
C ILE A 344 -33.71 14.09 -7.51
N ALA A 345 -33.98 13.36 -6.43
CA ALA A 345 -33.01 12.42 -5.86
C ALA A 345 -32.69 11.26 -6.83
N SER A 346 -33.66 10.84 -7.64
CA SER A 346 -33.45 9.83 -8.68
C SER A 346 -32.49 10.32 -9.77
N ILE A 347 -32.62 11.58 -10.20
CA ILE A 347 -31.69 12.20 -11.17
C ILE A 347 -30.27 12.26 -10.62
N TRP A 348 -30.09 12.65 -9.35
CA TRP A 348 -28.78 12.66 -8.71
C TRP A 348 -28.16 11.26 -8.64
N PHE A 349 -28.96 10.25 -8.27
CA PHE A 349 -28.51 8.86 -8.22
C PHE A 349 -28.07 8.37 -9.59
N ILE A 350 -28.88 8.56 -10.63
CA ILE A 350 -28.55 8.18 -12.01
C ILE A 350 -27.29 8.90 -12.50
N SER A 351 -27.19 10.21 -12.24
CA SER A 351 -26.03 11.02 -12.65
C SER A 351 -24.75 10.53 -11.98
N LEU A 352 -24.81 10.15 -10.70
CA LEU A 352 -23.68 9.57 -9.97
C LEU A 352 -23.25 8.22 -10.57
N PHE A 353 -24.19 7.31 -10.88
CA PHE A 353 -23.85 6.05 -11.55
C PHE A 353 -23.20 6.27 -12.91
N ILE A 354 -23.76 7.16 -13.74
CA ILE A 354 -23.19 7.51 -15.04
C ILE A 354 -21.78 8.06 -14.87
N SER A 355 -21.56 8.95 -13.89
CA SER A 355 -20.24 9.52 -13.60
C SER A 355 -19.23 8.45 -13.20
N ILE A 356 -19.61 7.50 -12.34
CA ILE A 356 -18.73 6.41 -11.91
C ILE A 356 -18.35 5.52 -13.10
N PHE A 357 -19.33 5.09 -13.90
CA PHE A 357 -19.07 4.26 -15.08
C PHE A 357 -18.23 4.99 -16.13
N ALA A 358 -18.53 6.26 -16.41
CA ALA A 358 -17.75 7.06 -17.35
C ALA A 358 -16.30 7.24 -16.90
N THR A 359 -16.09 7.47 -15.60
CA THR A 359 -14.75 7.61 -15.02
C THR A 359 -13.97 6.30 -15.11
N GLY A 360 -14.57 5.17 -14.75
CA GLY A 360 -13.94 3.85 -14.87
C GLY A 360 -13.58 3.49 -16.32
N ILE A 361 -14.46 3.81 -17.28
CA ILE A 361 -14.18 3.59 -18.71
C ILE A 361 -13.01 4.45 -19.19
N LEU A 362 -12.95 5.72 -18.78
CA LEU A 362 -11.83 6.61 -19.13
C LEU A 362 -10.51 6.13 -18.53
N GLU A 363 -10.54 5.70 -17.28
CA GLU A 363 -9.37 5.16 -16.56
C GLU A 363 -8.81 3.89 -17.23
N MET A 364 -9.68 2.94 -17.56
CA MET A 364 -9.31 1.72 -18.31
C MET A 364 -8.79 2.05 -19.70
N ARG A 365 -9.39 3.03 -20.40
CA ARG A 365 -8.99 3.42 -21.76
C ARG A 365 -7.57 3.97 -21.82
N TRP A 366 -7.19 4.84 -20.88
CA TRP A 366 -5.83 5.39 -20.85
C TRP A 366 -4.80 4.34 -20.42
N SER A 367 -5.13 3.54 -19.40
CA SER A 367 -4.19 2.58 -18.82
C SER A 367 -3.94 1.35 -19.70
N GLY A 368 -4.93 0.99 -20.54
CA GLY A 368 -4.91 -0.24 -21.33
C GLY A 368 -5.27 -1.49 -20.53
N VAL A 369 -5.75 -1.34 -19.29
CA VAL A 369 -6.22 -2.45 -18.45
C VAL A 369 -7.57 -2.94 -18.95
N GLY A 370 -7.70 -4.26 -19.11
CA GLY A 370 -8.95 -4.89 -19.55
C GLY A 370 -10.06 -4.83 -18.50
N ILE A 371 -11.31 -4.78 -18.95
CA ILE A 371 -12.48 -4.72 -18.05
C ILE A 371 -12.58 -5.93 -17.12
N ASP A 372 -12.19 -7.11 -17.59
CA ASP A 372 -12.18 -8.33 -16.77
C ASP A 372 -11.16 -8.23 -15.64
N GLU A 373 -9.97 -7.66 -15.90
CA GLU A 373 -8.93 -7.47 -14.88
C GLU A 373 -9.33 -6.40 -13.86
N TRP A 374 -9.92 -5.30 -14.32
CA TRP A 374 -10.45 -4.25 -13.46
C TRP A 374 -11.56 -4.79 -12.55
N TRP A 375 -12.53 -5.51 -13.11
CA TRP A 375 -13.63 -6.10 -12.34
C TRP A 375 -13.15 -7.16 -11.35
N ARG A 376 -12.18 -8.01 -11.74
CA ARG A 376 -11.56 -8.98 -10.83
C ARG A 376 -10.87 -8.32 -9.66
N ASN A 377 -10.21 -7.19 -9.90
CA ASN A 377 -9.58 -6.40 -8.84
C ASN A 377 -10.62 -5.86 -7.85
N GLU A 378 -11.74 -5.32 -8.32
CA GLU A 378 -12.85 -4.86 -7.46
C GLU A 378 -13.46 -5.99 -6.64
N GLN A 379 -13.70 -7.15 -7.25
CA GLN A 379 -14.19 -8.34 -6.55
C GLN A 379 -13.22 -8.76 -5.44
N PHE A 380 -11.92 -8.81 -5.75
CA PHE A 380 -10.89 -9.18 -4.79
C PHE A 380 -10.71 -8.13 -3.69
N TRP A 381 -10.87 -6.84 -4.00
CA TRP A 381 -10.89 -5.76 -3.01
C TRP A 381 -12.03 -5.95 -2.01
N VAL A 382 -13.25 -6.28 -2.48
CA VAL A 382 -14.38 -6.57 -1.57
C VAL A 382 -14.08 -7.78 -0.69
N ILE A 383 -13.61 -8.89 -1.29
CA ILE A 383 -13.28 -10.12 -0.56
C ILE A 383 -12.19 -9.86 0.50
N GLY A 384 -11.08 -9.23 0.12
CA GLY A 384 -9.98 -8.87 1.02
C GLY A 384 -10.42 -7.89 2.11
N GLY A 385 -11.30 -6.95 1.76
CA GLY A 385 -11.89 -5.97 2.67
C GLY A 385 -12.67 -6.61 3.80
N ILE A 386 -13.65 -7.47 3.49
CA ILE A 386 -14.48 -8.12 4.52
C ILE A 386 -13.76 -9.26 5.26
N SER A 387 -12.57 -9.68 4.81
CA SER A 387 -11.77 -10.75 5.42
C SER A 387 -10.44 -10.23 5.98
N ALA A 388 -9.37 -10.29 5.20
CA ALA A 388 -8.00 -10.00 5.60
C ALA A 388 -7.85 -8.61 6.22
N HIS A 389 -8.42 -7.56 5.60
CA HIS A 389 -8.32 -6.20 6.13
C HIS A 389 -9.04 -6.07 7.47
N LEU A 390 -10.24 -6.65 7.60
CA LEU A 390 -11.01 -6.64 8.84
C LEU A 390 -10.22 -7.28 9.99
N PHE A 391 -9.65 -8.47 9.76
CA PHE A 391 -8.80 -9.14 10.75
C PHE A 391 -7.55 -8.34 11.07
N ALA A 392 -6.87 -7.76 10.07
CA ALA A 392 -5.69 -6.93 10.27
C ALA A 392 -5.98 -5.70 11.13
N VAL A 393 -7.12 -5.03 10.95
CA VAL A 393 -7.50 -3.87 11.76
C VAL A 393 -7.69 -4.27 13.23
N PHE A 394 -8.42 -5.35 13.50
CA PHE A 394 -8.59 -5.83 14.88
C PHE A 394 -7.28 -6.29 15.50
N GLN A 395 -6.46 -7.04 14.77
CA GLN A 395 -5.13 -7.49 15.25
C GLN A 395 -4.19 -6.32 15.51
N GLY A 396 -4.11 -5.35 14.59
CA GLY A 396 -3.27 -4.17 14.73
C GLY A 396 -3.72 -3.29 15.91
N LEU A 397 -5.02 -3.09 16.10
CA LEU A 397 -5.55 -2.39 17.27
C LEU A 397 -5.23 -3.10 18.58
N LEU A 398 -5.38 -4.43 18.64
CA LEU A 398 -5.00 -5.22 19.82
C LEU A 398 -3.50 -5.11 20.10
N LYS A 399 -2.64 -5.17 19.08
CA LYS A 399 -1.20 -5.00 19.25
C LYS A 399 -0.84 -3.62 19.79
N VAL A 400 -1.43 -2.56 19.25
CA VAL A 400 -1.16 -1.17 19.67
C VAL A 400 -1.69 -0.89 21.08
N LEU A 401 -2.88 -1.39 21.43
CA LEU A 401 -3.52 -1.12 22.72
C LEU A 401 -3.05 -2.04 23.84
N ALA A 402 -2.75 -3.31 23.55
CA ALA A 402 -2.41 -4.33 24.54
C ALA A 402 -0.93 -4.75 24.52
N GLY A 403 -0.12 -4.26 23.58
CA GLY A 403 1.30 -4.62 23.47
C GLY A 403 1.57 -6.09 23.16
N ILE A 404 0.57 -6.82 22.67
CA ILE A 404 0.68 -8.25 22.35
C ILE A 404 1.33 -8.39 20.97
N ASP A 405 2.54 -8.94 20.93
CA ASP A 405 3.21 -9.27 19.68
C ASP A 405 2.48 -10.41 18.96
N THR A 406 1.95 -10.12 17.78
CA THR A 406 1.33 -11.11 16.90
C THR A 406 2.43 -11.88 16.16
N SER A 407 2.63 -13.15 16.51
CA SER A 407 3.48 -14.05 15.72
C SER A 407 2.81 -14.34 14.38
N PHE A 408 3.57 -14.22 13.29
CA PHE A 408 3.06 -14.46 11.94
C PHE A 408 3.66 -15.72 11.32
N THR A 409 2.88 -16.36 10.46
CA THR A 409 3.32 -17.49 9.63
C THR A 409 3.75 -16.97 8.26
N VAL A 410 4.99 -17.27 7.86
CA VAL A 410 5.48 -16.98 6.50
C VAL A 410 4.71 -17.85 5.52
N THR A 411 4.25 -17.25 4.42
CA THR A 411 3.51 -17.94 3.37
C THR A 411 4.48 -18.81 2.56
N SER A 412 4.27 -20.12 2.51
CA SER A 412 5.08 -21.00 1.65
C SER A 412 4.78 -20.73 0.18
N LYS A 413 5.81 -20.43 -0.61
CA LYS A 413 5.71 -20.25 -2.08
C LYS A 413 6.33 -21.42 -2.86
N ALA A 414 6.46 -22.60 -2.24
CA ALA A 414 7.04 -23.78 -2.87
C ALA A 414 6.06 -24.41 -3.86
N SER A 415 6.56 -24.77 -5.04
CA SER A 415 5.89 -25.58 -6.06
C SER A 415 6.56 -26.95 -6.09
N ASP A 416 5.81 -28.03 -5.87
CA ASP A 416 6.23 -29.37 -6.30
C ASP A 416 5.99 -29.45 -7.82
N GLU A 417 7.05 -29.68 -8.60
CA GLU A 417 7.10 -29.54 -10.06
C GLU A 417 6.20 -30.49 -10.87
N ASP A 418 5.36 -31.33 -10.24
CA ASP A 418 4.70 -32.46 -10.92
C ASP A 418 3.15 -32.43 -10.94
N ASN A 419 2.46 -31.32 -10.60
CA ASN A 419 0.98 -31.26 -10.74
C ASN A 419 0.37 -29.85 -10.92
N ASP A 420 0.89 -29.09 -11.89
CA ASP A 420 0.80 -27.62 -12.09
C ASP A 420 -0.59 -26.91 -12.12
N PHE A 421 -1.71 -27.60 -11.98
CA PHE A 421 -3.02 -26.93 -11.85
C PHE A 421 -3.93 -27.52 -10.77
N ALA A 422 -3.58 -28.65 -10.14
CA ALA A 422 -4.45 -29.26 -9.14
C ALA A 422 -4.47 -28.43 -7.85
N GLU A 423 -3.32 -27.89 -7.43
CA GLU A 423 -3.18 -27.09 -6.22
C GLU A 423 -3.86 -25.72 -6.30
N LEU A 424 -3.95 -25.14 -7.50
CA LEU A 424 -4.63 -23.86 -7.74
C LEU A 424 -6.14 -23.91 -7.48
N TYR A 425 -6.71 -25.12 -7.46
CA TYR A 425 -8.11 -25.37 -7.10
C TYR A 425 -8.28 -26.02 -5.73
N MET A 426 -7.22 -26.21 -4.95
CA MET A 426 -7.33 -26.72 -3.59
C MET A 426 -7.82 -25.63 -2.63
N PHE A 427 -8.95 -25.91 -1.99
CA PHE A 427 -9.54 -25.03 -1.00
C PHE A 427 -8.96 -25.34 0.38
N LYS A 428 -8.15 -24.43 0.93
CA LYS A 428 -7.61 -24.53 2.30
C LYS A 428 -8.48 -23.70 3.25
N TRP A 429 -9.23 -24.33 4.14
CA TRP A 429 -10.07 -23.60 5.10
C TRP A 429 -9.19 -22.79 6.07
N THR A 430 -9.54 -21.50 6.27
CA THR A 430 -8.90 -20.62 7.25
C THR A 430 -9.95 -19.76 7.94
N THR A 431 -9.63 -19.24 9.13
CA THR A 431 -10.52 -18.34 9.88
C THR A 431 -10.85 -17.05 9.12
N LEU A 432 -9.97 -16.63 8.20
CA LEU A 432 -10.19 -15.48 7.31
C LEU A 432 -11.41 -15.64 6.40
N LEU A 433 -11.82 -16.89 6.13
CA LEU A 433 -12.96 -17.17 5.25
C LEU A 433 -14.31 -17.06 5.96
N ILE A 434 -14.33 -17.03 7.30
CA ILE A 434 -15.57 -17.01 8.08
C ILE A 434 -16.43 -15.79 7.72
N PRO A 435 -15.96 -14.53 7.76
CA PRO A 435 -16.82 -13.39 7.45
C PRO A 435 -17.37 -13.41 6.01
N PRO A 436 -16.57 -13.65 4.94
CA PRO A 436 -17.09 -13.83 3.60
C PRO A 436 -18.18 -14.91 3.49
N THR A 437 -17.98 -16.08 4.11
CA THR A 437 -18.99 -17.14 4.07
C THR A 437 -20.29 -16.73 4.76
N THR A 438 -20.20 -16.10 5.95
CA THR A 438 -21.38 -15.64 6.69
C THR A 438 -22.16 -14.57 5.92
N ILE A 439 -21.47 -13.58 5.33
CA ILE A 439 -22.11 -12.52 4.53
C ILE A 439 -22.78 -13.09 3.28
N LEU A 440 -22.15 -14.07 2.64
CA LEU A 440 -22.74 -14.73 1.48
C LEU A 440 -24.03 -15.48 1.88
N ILE A 441 -23.99 -16.26 2.95
CA ILE A 441 -25.14 -17.05 3.43
C ILE A 441 -26.29 -16.12 3.84
N ILE A 442 -26.03 -15.07 4.63
CA ILE A 442 -27.09 -14.17 5.10
C ILE A 442 -27.75 -13.40 3.95
N ASN A 443 -26.98 -12.98 2.93
CA ASN A 443 -27.55 -12.34 1.74
C ASN A 443 -28.37 -13.32 0.90
N LEU A 444 -27.91 -14.57 0.71
CA LEU A 444 -28.68 -15.59 0.00
C LEU A 444 -30.00 -15.91 0.71
N VAL A 445 -29.95 -16.09 2.03
CA VAL A 445 -31.16 -16.31 2.86
C VAL A 445 -32.07 -15.09 2.80
N GLY A 446 -31.51 -13.88 2.90
CA GLY A 446 -32.27 -12.63 2.79
C GLY A 446 -32.98 -12.49 1.45
N VAL A 447 -32.32 -12.82 0.33
CA VAL A 447 -32.95 -12.80 -1.01
C VAL A 447 -34.12 -13.76 -1.09
N VAL A 448 -33.96 -15.00 -0.62
CA VAL A 448 -35.02 -16.01 -0.64
C VAL A 448 -36.19 -15.58 0.27
N ALA A 449 -35.92 -15.21 1.52
CA ALA A 449 -36.94 -14.82 2.48
C ALA A 449 -37.68 -13.54 2.06
N GLY A 450 -36.95 -12.51 1.62
CA GLY A 450 -37.52 -11.24 1.18
C GLY A 450 -38.39 -11.39 -0.08
N THR A 451 -37.99 -12.26 -1.01
CA THR A 451 -38.78 -12.58 -2.21
C THR A 451 -40.05 -13.35 -1.85
N SER A 452 -39.94 -14.38 -0.99
CA SER A 452 -41.09 -15.14 -0.50
C SER A 452 -42.11 -14.27 0.22
N TYR A 453 -41.64 -13.33 1.05
CA TYR A 453 -42.50 -12.37 1.74
C TYR A 453 -43.23 -11.45 0.75
N ALA A 454 -42.51 -10.83 -0.18
CA ALA A 454 -43.09 -9.91 -1.17
C ALA A 454 -44.12 -10.58 -2.10
N ILE A 455 -43.90 -11.84 -2.47
CA ILE A 455 -44.87 -12.64 -3.23
C ILE A 455 -46.19 -12.79 -2.46
N ASN A 456 -46.15 -12.95 -1.14
CA ASN A 456 -47.34 -13.11 -0.32
C ASN A 456 -47.99 -11.78 0.11
N SER A 457 -47.23 -10.68 0.18
CA SER A 457 -47.74 -9.35 0.57
C SER A 457 -48.37 -8.54 -0.58
N GLY A 458 -48.38 -9.06 -1.81
CA GLY A 458 -49.03 -8.44 -2.96
C GLY A 458 -48.18 -7.40 -3.71
N TYR A 459 -48.71 -6.89 -4.83
CA TYR A 459 -47.97 -6.10 -5.84
C TYR A 459 -47.34 -4.80 -5.34
N GLN A 460 -47.89 -4.19 -4.28
CA GLN A 460 -47.38 -2.93 -3.71
C GLN A 460 -45.96 -3.06 -3.12
N SER A 461 -45.50 -4.28 -2.80
CA SER A 461 -44.18 -4.55 -2.24
C SER A 461 -43.05 -4.69 -3.28
N TRP A 462 -43.38 -4.75 -4.58
CA TRP A 462 -42.42 -5.10 -5.64
C TRP A 462 -41.40 -4.01 -5.95
N GLY A 463 -41.81 -2.74 -5.92
CA GLY A 463 -40.90 -1.61 -6.14
C GLY A 463 -39.77 -1.57 -5.09
N PRO A 464 -40.09 -1.51 -3.78
CA PRO A 464 -39.09 -1.58 -2.71
C PRO A 464 -38.27 -2.88 -2.73
N LEU A 465 -38.87 -4.01 -3.11
CA LEU A 465 -38.15 -5.28 -3.25
C LEU A 465 -37.03 -5.17 -4.30
N PHE A 466 -37.29 -4.57 -5.46
CA PHE A 466 -36.31 -4.45 -6.53
C PHE A 466 -35.04 -3.72 -6.07
N GLY A 467 -35.19 -2.61 -5.35
CA GLY A 467 -34.06 -1.87 -4.78
C GLY A 467 -33.25 -2.71 -3.78
N LYS A 468 -33.92 -3.43 -2.88
CA LYS A 468 -33.25 -4.31 -1.91
C LYS A 468 -32.51 -5.47 -2.58
N LEU A 469 -33.15 -6.10 -3.57
CA LEU A 469 -32.55 -7.19 -4.34
C LEU A 469 -31.34 -6.70 -5.14
N PHE A 470 -31.40 -5.51 -5.74
CA PHE A 470 -30.27 -4.93 -6.49
C PHE A 470 -29.00 -4.86 -5.64
N PHE A 471 -29.09 -4.32 -4.41
CA PHE A 471 -27.93 -4.25 -3.51
C PHE A 471 -27.47 -5.63 -3.02
N ALA A 472 -28.39 -6.56 -2.72
CA ALA A 472 -28.01 -7.91 -2.32
C ALA A 472 -27.31 -8.67 -3.47
N PHE A 473 -27.79 -8.51 -4.71
CA PHE A 473 -27.14 -9.08 -5.90
C PHE A 473 -25.76 -8.45 -6.15
N TRP A 474 -25.59 -7.15 -5.93
CA TRP A 474 -24.27 -6.52 -5.99
C TRP A 474 -23.29 -7.23 -5.05
N VAL A 475 -23.66 -7.47 -3.79
CA VAL A 475 -22.81 -8.19 -2.82
C VAL A 475 -22.51 -9.62 -3.30
N ILE A 476 -23.54 -10.37 -3.70
CA ILE A 476 -23.39 -11.78 -4.13
C ILE A 476 -22.49 -11.88 -5.37
N ILE A 477 -22.62 -10.98 -6.34
CA ILE A 477 -21.79 -10.96 -7.55
C ILE A 477 -20.33 -10.65 -7.22
N HIS A 478 -20.06 -9.74 -6.27
CA HIS A 478 -18.68 -9.47 -5.84
C HIS A 478 -18.06 -10.66 -5.12
N LEU A 479 -18.85 -11.43 -4.36
CA LEU A 479 -18.42 -12.66 -3.69
C LEU A 479 -18.49 -13.91 -4.58
N TYR A 480 -18.88 -13.80 -5.85
CA TYR A 480 -19.01 -14.95 -6.75
C TYR A 480 -17.67 -15.69 -6.99
N PRO A 481 -16.52 -15.02 -7.20
CA PRO A 481 -15.24 -15.73 -7.35
C PRO A 481 -14.87 -16.52 -6.10
N PHE A 482 -15.21 -15.99 -4.92
CA PHE A 482 -15.04 -16.67 -3.65
C PHE A 482 -15.92 -17.92 -3.55
N LEU A 483 -17.21 -17.81 -3.90
CA LEU A 483 -18.12 -18.96 -3.97
C LEU A 483 -17.62 -20.04 -4.94
N LYS A 484 -17.16 -19.65 -6.14
CA LYS A 484 -16.54 -20.56 -7.11
C LYS A 484 -15.25 -21.18 -6.57
N GLY A 485 -14.53 -20.46 -5.71
CA GLY A 485 -13.38 -20.95 -4.94
C GLY A 485 -13.75 -22.05 -3.95
N LEU A 486 -14.81 -21.85 -3.15
CA LEU A 486 -15.32 -22.86 -2.20
C LEU A 486 -15.77 -24.14 -2.89
N MET A 487 -16.38 -24.02 -4.08
CA MET A 487 -16.92 -25.16 -4.80
C MET A 487 -15.82 -26.07 -5.42
N GLY A 488 -14.55 -25.65 -5.36
CA GLY A 488 -13.39 -26.44 -5.77
C GLY A 488 -13.47 -26.95 -7.21
N ARG A 489 -12.56 -27.86 -7.57
CA ARG A 489 -12.62 -28.61 -8.85
C ARG A 489 -13.60 -29.79 -8.72
N GLN A 490 -14.84 -29.53 -8.33
CA GLN A 490 -15.90 -30.50 -8.53
C GLN A 490 -16.60 -30.18 -9.87
N ASN A 491 -16.84 -31.22 -10.67
CA ASN A 491 -17.38 -31.20 -12.04
C ASN A 491 -18.66 -30.34 -12.23
N ARG A 492 -19.33 -30.39 -13.38
CA ARG A 492 -20.68 -29.78 -13.56
C ARG A 492 -21.71 -30.16 -12.47
N THR A 493 -21.48 -31.24 -11.72
CA THR A 493 -22.33 -31.83 -10.69
C THR A 493 -22.63 -30.94 -9.46
N PRO A 494 -21.66 -30.34 -8.73
CA PRO A 494 -21.90 -29.36 -7.67
C PRO A 494 -22.74 -28.17 -8.11
N THR A 495 -22.56 -27.62 -9.32
CA THR A 495 -23.38 -26.49 -9.78
C THR A 495 -24.83 -26.90 -9.95
N ILE A 496 -25.09 -28.09 -10.52
CA ILE A 496 -26.44 -28.64 -10.66
C ILE A 496 -27.06 -28.88 -9.27
N VAL A 497 -26.32 -29.50 -8.35
CA VAL A 497 -26.81 -29.75 -6.97
C VAL A 497 -27.13 -28.46 -6.24
N VAL A 498 -26.27 -27.43 -6.34
CA VAL A 498 -26.52 -26.11 -5.73
C VAL A 498 -27.75 -25.45 -6.33
N VAL A 499 -27.94 -25.50 -7.66
CA VAL A 499 -29.15 -24.96 -8.31
C VAL A 499 -30.40 -25.69 -7.82
N TRP A 500 -30.36 -27.02 -7.69
CA TRP A 500 -31.48 -27.80 -7.14
C TRP A 500 -31.73 -27.50 -5.66
N ALA A 501 -30.68 -27.33 -4.85
CA ALA A 501 -30.78 -26.96 -3.45
C ALA A 501 -31.41 -25.56 -3.29
N ILE A 502 -31.02 -24.58 -4.10
CA ILE A 502 -31.61 -23.23 -4.12
C ILE A 502 -33.09 -23.30 -4.51
N ARG A 503 -33.43 -24.10 -5.54
CA ARG A 503 -34.83 -24.31 -5.94
C ARG A 503 -35.66 -24.94 -4.83
N LEU A 504 -35.17 -26.01 -4.21
CA LEU A 504 -35.84 -26.68 -3.09
C LEU A 504 -36.01 -25.71 -1.90
N ALA A 505 -34.96 -24.99 -1.51
CA ALA A 505 -35.02 -24.01 -0.44
C ALA A 505 -36.04 -22.89 -0.72
N SER A 506 -36.15 -22.45 -1.98
CA SER A 506 -37.16 -21.47 -2.40
C SER A 506 -38.58 -22.03 -2.27
N ILE A 507 -38.81 -23.29 -2.69
CA ILE A 507 -40.10 -23.97 -2.54
C ILE A 507 -40.46 -24.14 -1.06
N PHE A 508 -39.52 -24.60 -0.23
CA PHE A 508 -39.73 -24.73 1.22
C PHE A 508 -40.03 -23.39 1.88
N SER A 509 -39.32 -22.32 1.51
CA SER A 509 -39.58 -20.98 2.03
C SER A 509 -40.98 -20.48 1.64
N LEU A 510 -41.40 -20.67 0.39
CA LEU A 510 -42.74 -20.31 -0.06
C LEU A 510 -43.84 -21.10 0.64
N LEU A 511 -43.65 -22.41 0.81
CA LEU A 511 -44.56 -23.28 1.55
C LEU A 511 -44.65 -22.85 3.01
N TRP A 512 -43.51 -22.60 3.65
CA TRP A 512 -43.45 -22.12 5.03
C TRP A 512 -44.25 -20.85 5.20
N VAL A 513 -43.98 -19.79 4.42
CA VAL A 513 -44.70 -18.51 4.59
C VAL A 513 -46.21 -18.65 4.32
N ARG A 514 -46.65 -19.58 3.47
CA ARG A 514 -48.09 -19.84 3.25
C ARG A 514 -48.74 -20.61 4.39
N ILE A 515 -48.02 -21.57 4.97
CA ILE A 515 -48.52 -22.43 6.04
C ILE A 515 -48.42 -21.74 7.41
N ASP A 516 -47.41 -20.88 7.60
CA ASP A 516 -47.05 -20.27 8.88
C ASP A 516 -48.24 -19.54 9.51
N PRO A 517 -48.80 -20.09 10.61
CA PRO A 517 -49.96 -19.51 11.27
C PRO A 517 -49.64 -18.19 12.00
N PHE A 518 -48.36 -17.81 12.12
CA PHE A 518 -47.91 -16.60 12.80
C PHE A 518 -47.76 -15.39 11.87
N THR A 519 -47.92 -15.57 10.55
CA THR A 519 -48.06 -14.42 9.64
C THR A 519 -49.49 -13.89 9.72
N THR A 520 -49.65 -12.67 10.24
CA THR A 520 -50.96 -12.03 10.42
C THR A 520 -51.67 -11.90 9.08
N ARG A 521 -52.69 -12.74 8.85
CA ARG A 521 -53.45 -12.79 7.58
C ARG A 521 -54.40 -11.61 7.38
N VAL A 522 -54.56 -10.75 8.38
CA VAL A 522 -55.50 -9.61 8.35
C VAL A 522 -54.89 -8.43 9.09
N THR A 523 -54.36 -7.44 8.37
CA THR A 523 -54.34 -6.08 8.90
C THR A 523 -55.78 -5.57 8.84
N GLY A 524 -56.43 -5.40 9.99
CA GLY A 524 -57.71 -4.72 10.07
C GLY A 524 -57.63 -3.30 9.48
N PRO A 525 -58.78 -2.67 9.16
CA PRO A 525 -58.80 -1.35 8.55
C PRO A 525 -58.01 -0.33 9.38
N ASP A 526 -57.33 0.58 8.70
CA ASP A 526 -56.52 1.63 9.30
C ASP A 526 -57.40 2.50 10.23
N ILE A 527 -57.19 2.38 11.54
CA ILE A 527 -58.08 2.95 12.57
C ILE A 527 -58.03 4.49 12.52
N GLN A 528 -56.98 5.08 11.92
CA GLN A 528 -56.92 6.53 11.68
C GLN A 528 -57.90 7.01 10.59
N MET A 529 -58.28 6.18 9.62
CA MET A 529 -59.29 6.55 8.62
C MET A 529 -60.74 6.31 9.10
N CYS A 530 -60.95 5.54 10.16
CA CYS A 530 -62.28 5.26 10.69
C CYS A 530 -62.80 6.28 11.71
N GLY A 531 -62.04 7.32 12.07
CA GLY A 531 -62.51 8.38 12.96
C GLY A 531 -62.87 7.94 14.38
N ILE A 532 -62.50 6.73 14.79
CA ILE A 532 -62.73 6.22 16.14
C ILE A 532 -61.44 6.40 16.92
N ASN A 533 -61.35 7.52 17.64
CA ASN A 533 -60.41 7.66 18.76
C ASN A 533 -60.89 6.74 19.88
N CYS A 534 -60.14 5.69 20.16
CA CYS A 534 -60.19 5.00 21.45
C CYS A 534 -58.92 5.32 22.24
#